data_AF-Q08Q28-F1
#
_entry.id   AF-Q08Q28-F1
#
_cell.length_a   1.000
_cell.length_b   1.000
_cell.length_c   1.000
_cell.angle_alpha   90.00
_cell.angle_beta   90.00
_cell.angle_gamma   90.00
#
_symmetry.space_group_name_H-M   'P 1'
#
loop_
_entity.id
_entity.type
_entity.pdbx_description
1 polymer ?
#
loop_
_entity_poly.entity_id
_entity_poly.type
_entity_poly.pdbx_seq_one_letter_code
_entity_poly.pdbx_strand_id
1 'polypeptide(L)'
;MAQVMGWSQDEKRFALRLYVRVQRPGQEGQTAPEACEGYVTPEGNPFHGSLSLLAYEGTRLLAQMPIQDAGACTPLSEAQKRLDAATKRLETLGIRLGNPSNELFFSGSGSLRVQEGLQAPYSLEYIERILPQAPEPKSGMQRGTLEQEVYVIKAEARKKVLSRRSAYAYATGAAGYWRPGTDRVFVSPSGKTLVVMGAERVGNLSGGHRSLRLLGVLSWLGETLKPY
;
A
#
# COMPACT_ATOMS: atom_id res chain seq x y z
N MET A 1 -5.42 -5.61 0.02
CA MET A 1 -4.12 -6.21 -0.36
C MET A 1 -3.55 -5.40 -1.50
N ALA A 2 -2.23 -5.22 -1.55
CA ALA A 2 -1.56 -4.57 -2.67
C ALA A 2 -0.43 -5.48 -3.17
N GLN A 3 -0.13 -5.48 -4.46
CA GLN A 3 0.97 -6.25 -5.05
C GLN A 3 1.53 -5.51 -6.26
N VAL A 4 2.85 -5.36 -6.36
CA VAL A 4 3.48 -4.83 -7.57
C VAL A 4 3.57 -5.96 -8.61
N MET A 5 3.01 -5.72 -9.79
CA MET A 5 2.79 -6.74 -10.83
C MET A 5 3.47 -6.42 -12.16
N GLY A 6 4.17 -5.30 -12.26
CA GLY A 6 4.86 -4.90 -13.48
C GLY A 6 5.74 -3.68 -13.27
N TRP A 7 6.73 -3.55 -14.14
CA TRP A 7 7.75 -2.51 -14.09
C TRP A 7 8.06 -1.99 -15.49
N SER A 8 8.44 -0.72 -15.59
CA SER A 8 9.14 -0.24 -16.78
C SER A 8 10.60 -0.72 -16.78
N GLN A 9 11.23 -0.70 -17.95
CA GLN A 9 12.61 -1.16 -18.12
C GLN A 9 13.62 -0.37 -17.27
N ASP A 10 13.37 0.91 -17.05
CA ASP A 10 14.17 1.78 -16.19
C ASP A 10 13.74 1.74 -14.71
N GLU A 11 12.74 0.92 -14.38
CA GLU A 11 12.13 0.73 -13.05
C GLU A 11 11.61 2.02 -12.39
N LYS A 12 11.47 3.11 -13.17
CA LYS A 12 10.88 4.37 -12.70
C LYS A 12 9.36 4.30 -12.56
N ARG A 13 8.75 3.44 -13.38
CA ARG A 13 7.31 3.21 -13.42
C ARG A 13 6.98 1.78 -13.01
N PHE A 14 5.87 1.63 -12.31
CA PHE A 14 5.40 0.32 -11.85
C PHE A 14 3.88 0.27 -11.82
N ALA A 15 3.36 -0.96 -11.93
CA ALA A 15 1.95 -1.26 -11.79
C ALA A 15 1.69 -1.94 -10.44
N LEU A 16 0.71 -1.41 -9.70
CA LEU A 16 0.22 -1.97 -8.46
C LEU A 16 -1.19 -2.53 -8.67
N ARG A 17 -1.37 -3.81 -8.32
CA ARG A 17 -2.68 -4.43 -8.15
C ARG A 17 -3.19 -4.10 -6.76
N LEU A 18 -4.32 -3.40 -6.66
CA LEU A 18 -4.95 -3.06 -5.38
C LEU A 18 -6.29 -3.80 -5.24
N TYR A 19 -6.39 -4.57 -4.17
CA TYR A 19 -7.61 -5.20 -3.69
C TYR A 19 -8.11 -4.50 -2.45
N VAL A 20 -9.34 -3.99 -2.46
CA VAL A 20 -9.99 -3.42 -1.28
C VAL A 20 -11.16 -4.31 -0.91
N ARG A 21 -11.07 -4.97 0.26
CA ARG A 21 -12.21 -5.71 0.79
C ARG A 21 -13.22 -4.70 1.32
N VAL A 22 -14.48 -4.86 0.96
CA VAL A 22 -15.57 -4.13 1.62
C VAL A 22 -15.74 -4.75 2.98
N GLN A 23 -15.55 -3.96 4.04
CA GLN A 23 -15.83 -4.43 5.39
C GLN A 23 -17.34 -4.68 5.52
N ARG A 24 -17.72 -5.77 6.19
CA ARG A 24 -19.11 -5.96 6.61
C ARG A 24 -19.47 -4.78 7.53
N PRO A 25 -20.53 -4.03 7.24
CA PRO A 25 -21.01 -3.03 8.20
C PRO A 25 -21.41 -3.75 9.49
N GLY A 26 -20.89 -3.27 10.62
CA GLY A 26 -21.23 -3.77 11.97
C GLY A 26 -22.60 -3.30 12.47
N GLN A 27 -23.51 -2.90 11.58
CA GLN A 27 -24.86 -2.46 11.92
C GLN A 27 -25.87 -3.56 11.61
N GLU A 28 -26.66 -3.93 12.61
CA GLU A 28 -27.87 -4.76 12.43
C GLU A 28 -28.72 -4.15 11.31
N GLY A 29 -28.95 -4.91 10.23
CA GLY A 29 -29.81 -4.53 9.12
C GLY A 29 -29.13 -4.19 7.79
N GLN A 30 -27.80 -4.18 7.70
CA GLN A 30 -27.11 -4.05 6.41
C GLN A 30 -26.66 -5.42 5.89
N THR A 31 -27.23 -5.85 4.77
CA THR A 31 -26.86 -7.10 4.09
C THR A 31 -25.37 -7.08 3.76
N ALA A 32 -24.66 -8.18 4.06
CA ALA A 32 -23.26 -8.30 3.70
C ALA A 32 -23.10 -8.12 2.17
N PRO A 33 -22.01 -7.48 1.69
CA PRO A 33 -21.78 -7.34 0.26
C PRO A 33 -21.77 -8.71 -0.40
N GLU A 34 -22.58 -8.91 -1.43
CA GLU A 34 -22.63 -10.18 -2.16
C GLU A 34 -21.26 -10.48 -2.78
N ALA A 35 -20.91 -11.77 -2.87
CA ALA A 35 -19.71 -12.18 -3.58
C ALA A 35 -19.90 -11.89 -5.07
N CYS A 36 -18.84 -11.43 -5.73
CA CYS A 36 -18.91 -11.28 -7.18
C CYS A 36 -18.80 -12.65 -7.84
N GLU A 37 -19.84 -13.04 -8.55
CA GLU A 37 -19.95 -14.33 -9.21
C GLU A 37 -18.74 -14.60 -10.12
N GLY A 38 -18.08 -15.74 -9.89
CA GLY A 38 -16.90 -16.19 -10.64
C GLY A 38 -15.59 -15.48 -10.32
N TYR A 39 -15.57 -14.52 -9.39
CA TYR A 39 -14.32 -13.94 -8.87
C TYR A 39 -13.85 -14.71 -7.64
N VAL A 40 -12.57 -15.09 -7.65
CA VAL A 40 -11.91 -15.72 -6.51
C VAL A 40 -10.70 -14.92 -6.06
N THR A 41 -10.41 -14.96 -4.75
CA THR A 41 -9.14 -14.47 -4.21
C THR A 41 -7.98 -15.38 -4.66
N PRO A 42 -6.72 -14.95 -4.51
CA PRO A 42 -5.56 -15.82 -4.77
C PRO A 42 -5.58 -17.13 -3.96
N GLU A 43 -6.26 -17.13 -2.82
CA GLU A 43 -6.46 -18.29 -1.95
C GLU A 43 -7.69 -19.14 -2.33
N GLY A 44 -8.37 -18.82 -3.43
CA GLY A 44 -9.53 -19.56 -3.94
C GLY A 44 -10.87 -19.23 -3.27
N ASN A 45 -10.93 -18.21 -2.40
CA ASN A 45 -12.16 -17.85 -1.70
C ASN A 45 -13.05 -16.92 -2.54
N PRO A 46 -14.38 -16.90 -2.34
CA PRO A 46 -15.25 -15.93 -2.99
C PRO A 46 -14.78 -14.49 -2.76
N PHE A 47 -14.72 -13.71 -3.84
CA PHE A 47 -14.22 -12.34 -3.77
C PHE A 47 -15.34 -11.35 -3.43
N HIS A 48 -15.08 -10.51 -2.43
CA HIS A 48 -15.94 -9.40 -2.04
C HIS A 48 -15.11 -8.10 -2.05
N GLY A 49 -15.51 -7.13 -2.87
CA GLY A 49 -14.96 -5.77 -2.85
C GLY A 49 -14.49 -5.27 -4.20
N SER A 50 -13.45 -4.44 -4.22
CA SER A 50 -12.92 -3.84 -5.45
C SER A 50 -11.53 -4.34 -5.84
N LEU A 51 -11.29 -4.34 -7.15
CA LEU A 51 -10.01 -4.59 -7.78
C LEU A 51 -9.70 -3.41 -8.71
N SER A 52 -8.50 -2.86 -8.58
CA SER A 52 -7.98 -1.83 -9.48
C SER A 52 -6.51 -2.05 -9.80
N LEU A 53 -6.11 -1.66 -11.01
CA LEU A 53 -4.71 -1.50 -11.37
C LEU A 53 -4.34 -0.02 -11.28
N LEU A 54 -3.26 0.27 -10.57
CA LEU A 54 -2.71 1.61 -10.44
C LEU A 54 -1.34 1.65 -11.12
N ALA A 55 -1.08 2.68 -11.92
CA ALA A 55 0.22 2.92 -12.52
C ALA A 55 0.87 4.14 -11.87
N TYR A 56 2.13 4.01 -11.48
CA TYR A 56 2.90 5.07 -10.83
C TYR A 56 4.19 5.38 -11.58
N GLU A 57 4.68 6.59 -11.41
CA GLU A 57 6.06 7.01 -11.68
C GLU A 57 6.63 7.64 -10.41
N GLY A 58 7.61 6.98 -9.79
CA GLY A 58 8.00 7.31 -8.42
C GLY A 58 6.77 7.33 -7.50
N THR A 59 6.46 8.46 -6.88
CA THR A 59 5.27 8.63 -6.03
C THR A 59 4.03 9.17 -6.76
N ARG A 60 4.16 9.55 -8.04
CA ARG A 60 3.07 10.16 -8.82
C ARG A 60 2.17 9.08 -9.42
N LEU A 61 0.87 9.15 -9.14
CA LEU A 61 -0.13 8.31 -9.80
C LEU A 61 -0.31 8.78 -11.25
N LEU A 62 -0.05 7.90 -12.21
CA LEU A 62 -0.24 8.14 -13.64
C LEU A 62 -1.61 7.72 -14.13
N ALA A 63 -2.13 6.60 -13.61
CA ALA A 63 -3.43 6.06 -14.00
C ALA A 63 -4.02 5.20 -12.89
N GLN A 64 -5.34 5.25 -12.76
CA GLN A 64 -6.14 4.33 -11.97
C GLN A 64 -7.14 3.65 -12.89
N MET A 65 -7.13 2.33 -12.93
CA MET A 65 -7.92 1.51 -13.84
C MET A 65 -8.76 0.53 -13.00
N PRO A 66 -10.02 0.88 -12.68
CA PRO A 66 -10.91 0.00 -11.95
C PRO A 66 -11.28 -1.22 -12.82
N ILE A 67 -11.19 -2.41 -12.23
CA ILE A 67 -11.58 -3.68 -12.86
C ILE A 67 -12.91 -4.15 -12.28
N GLN A 68 -13.01 -4.14 -10.95
CA GLN A 68 -14.18 -4.54 -10.18
C GLN A 68 -14.46 -3.45 -9.13
N ASP A 69 -15.70 -2.98 -9.04
CA ASP A 69 -16.12 -1.89 -8.15
C ASP A 69 -16.56 -2.40 -6.77
N ALA A 70 -16.41 -1.60 -5.72
CA ALA A 70 -16.67 -2.06 -4.34
C ALA A 70 -18.16 -2.27 -4.02
N GLY A 71 -19.08 -1.67 -4.80
CA GLY A 71 -20.52 -1.68 -4.50
C GLY A 71 -21.40 -2.46 -5.46
N ALA A 72 -20.96 -2.67 -6.71
CA ALA A 72 -21.70 -3.41 -7.71
C ALA A 72 -20.74 -4.39 -8.41
N CYS A 73 -21.09 -5.68 -8.39
CA CYS A 73 -20.31 -6.68 -9.08
C CYS A 73 -20.31 -6.42 -10.58
N THR A 74 -19.12 -6.17 -11.12
CA THR A 74 -18.92 -6.01 -12.56
C THR A 74 -19.02 -7.40 -13.18
N PRO A 75 -19.89 -7.61 -14.20
CA PRO A 75 -19.98 -8.90 -14.87
C PRO A 75 -18.61 -9.34 -15.42
N LEU A 76 -18.30 -10.64 -15.39
CA LEU A 76 -16.99 -11.16 -15.80
C LEU A 76 -16.58 -10.73 -17.20
N SER A 77 -17.51 -10.72 -18.15
CA SER A 77 -17.25 -10.29 -19.53
C SER A 77 -16.82 -8.82 -19.62
N GLU A 78 -17.36 -7.97 -18.76
CA GLU A 78 -17.03 -6.55 -18.69
C GLU A 78 -15.72 -6.32 -17.93
N ALA A 79 -15.49 -7.04 -16.83
CA ALA A 79 -14.22 -6.95 -16.12
C ALA A 79 -13.04 -7.47 -16.93
N GLN A 80 -13.25 -8.50 -17.77
CA GLN A 80 -12.23 -8.94 -18.72
C GLN A 80 -11.88 -7.83 -19.71
N LYS A 81 -12.89 -7.15 -20.29
CA LYS A 81 -12.64 -5.99 -21.17
C LYS A 81 -11.89 -4.87 -20.44
N ARG A 82 -12.25 -4.57 -19.19
CA ARG A 82 -11.56 -3.58 -18.36
C ARG A 82 -10.11 -4.00 -18.10
N LEU A 83 -9.85 -5.29 -17.86
CA LEU A 83 -8.51 -5.82 -17.65
C LEU A 83 -7.67 -5.74 -18.92
N ASP A 84 -8.23 -6.09 -20.07
CA ASP A 84 -7.55 -5.98 -21.36
C ASP A 84 -7.20 -4.52 -21.68
N ALA A 85 -8.14 -3.60 -21.45
CA ALA A 85 -7.92 -2.17 -21.61
C ALA A 85 -6.85 -1.63 -20.65
N ALA A 86 -6.88 -2.06 -19.38
CA ALA A 86 -5.88 -1.69 -18.39
C ALA A 86 -4.49 -2.21 -18.77
N THR A 87 -4.41 -3.45 -19.27
CA THR A 87 -3.14 -4.06 -19.73
C THR A 87 -2.55 -3.27 -20.90
N LYS A 88 -3.34 -2.95 -21.93
CA LYS A 88 -2.91 -2.09 -23.04
C LYS A 88 -2.47 -0.71 -22.57
N ARG A 89 -3.16 -0.14 -21.59
CA ARG A 89 -2.80 1.16 -21.00
C ARG A 89 -1.45 1.09 -20.28
N LEU A 90 -1.18 0.02 -19.54
CA LEU A 90 0.12 -0.20 -18.88
C LEU A 90 1.24 -0.34 -19.90
N GLU A 91 1.03 -1.09 -20.98
CA GLU A 91 2.00 -1.23 -22.07
C GLU A 91 2.30 0.12 -22.72
N THR A 92 1.27 0.95 -22.96
CA THR A 92 1.42 2.32 -23.48
C THR A 92 2.23 3.19 -22.53
N LEU A 93 2.09 2.98 -21.22
CA LEU A 93 2.91 3.64 -20.19
C LEU A 93 4.31 3.03 -20.06
N GLY A 94 4.68 2.07 -20.91
CA GLY A 94 5.98 1.40 -20.89
C GLY A 94 6.17 0.43 -19.73
N ILE A 95 5.09 0.04 -19.04
CA ILE A 95 5.11 -0.91 -17.93
C ILE A 95 4.79 -2.29 -18.48
N ARG A 96 5.72 -3.24 -18.28
CA ARG A 96 5.51 -4.64 -18.65
C ARG A 96 5.03 -5.41 -17.43
N LEU A 97 3.89 -6.09 -17.57
CA LEU A 97 3.42 -7.03 -16.57
C LEU A 97 4.35 -8.26 -16.54
N GLY A 98 4.54 -8.82 -15.36
CA GLY A 98 5.38 -9.99 -15.16
C GLY A 98 5.02 -10.69 -13.86
N ASN A 99 5.94 -11.53 -13.39
CA ASN A 99 5.80 -12.13 -12.07
C ASN A 99 5.67 -11.04 -11.01
N PRO A 100 4.82 -11.24 -9.99
CA PRO A 100 4.76 -10.31 -8.89
C PRO A 100 6.12 -10.10 -8.22
N SER A 101 6.39 -8.86 -7.82
CA SER A 101 7.59 -8.53 -7.05
C SER A 101 7.64 -9.29 -5.73
N ASN A 102 8.86 -9.63 -5.31
CA ASN A 102 9.10 -10.16 -3.97
C ASN A 102 8.62 -9.15 -2.92
N GLU A 103 7.76 -9.65 -2.03
CA GLU A 103 7.22 -8.89 -0.91
C GLU A 103 8.05 -9.16 0.34
N LEU A 104 8.52 -8.09 0.97
CA LEU A 104 9.27 -8.15 2.21
C LEU A 104 8.42 -7.61 3.36
N PHE A 105 8.49 -8.31 4.49
CA PHE A 105 7.73 -8.00 5.70
C PHE A 105 8.65 -7.56 6.83
N PHE A 106 8.31 -6.45 7.48
CA PHE A 106 8.96 -6.09 8.73
C PHE A 106 8.64 -7.11 9.82
N SER A 107 9.66 -7.50 10.59
CA SER A 107 9.47 -8.32 11.78
C SER A 107 8.70 -7.54 12.86
N GLY A 108 8.22 -8.24 13.89
CA GLY A 108 7.52 -7.61 15.01
C GLY A 108 8.32 -6.52 15.76
N SER A 109 9.64 -6.44 15.55
CA SER A 109 10.51 -5.39 16.10
C SER A 109 10.63 -4.13 15.22
N GLY A 110 9.93 -4.06 14.08
CA GLY A 110 9.99 -2.90 13.17
C GLY A 110 11.22 -2.88 12.25
N SER A 111 11.98 -3.98 12.20
CA SER A 111 13.15 -4.14 11.34
C SER A 111 12.97 -5.25 10.30
N LEU A 112 13.57 -5.06 9.12
CA LEU A 112 13.55 -5.99 8.00
C LEU A 112 14.97 -6.13 7.45
N ARG A 113 15.51 -7.35 7.44
CA ARG A 113 16.79 -7.63 6.78
C ARG A 113 16.55 -7.93 5.31
N VAL A 114 17.23 -7.22 4.42
CA VAL A 114 17.15 -7.42 2.97
C VAL A 114 18.43 -8.10 2.50
N GLN A 115 18.28 -9.24 1.83
CA GLN A 115 19.40 -10.06 1.32
C GLN A 115 19.47 -10.11 -0.22
N GLU A 116 18.51 -9.50 -0.91
CA GLU A 116 18.43 -9.52 -2.37
C GLU A 116 18.72 -8.13 -2.94
N GLY A 117 19.34 -8.11 -4.13
CA GLY A 117 19.66 -6.89 -4.88
C GLY A 117 21.11 -6.43 -4.76
N LEU A 118 21.47 -5.48 -5.60
CA LEU A 118 22.86 -5.03 -5.82
C LEU A 118 23.56 -4.48 -4.57
N GLN A 119 22.81 -4.04 -3.56
CA GLN A 119 23.33 -3.38 -2.36
C GLN A 119 23.13 -4.20 -1.08
N ALA A 120 22.58 -5.41 -1.20
CA ALA A 120 22.44 -6.35 -0.09
C ALA A 120 23.81 -6.85 0.42
N PRO A 121 23.93 -7.24 1.69
CA PRO A 121 22.90 -7.18 2.72
C PRO A 121 22.80 -5.79 3.39
N TYR A 122 21.58 -5.35 3.67
CA TYR A 122 21.29 -4.18 4.50
C TYR A 122 20.02 -4.43 5.32
N SER A 123 19.80 -3.63 6.35
CA SER A 123 18.55 -3.66 7.12
C SER A 123 17.75 -2.39 6.85
N LEU A 124 16.43 -2.55 6.75
CA LEU A 124 15.48 -1.47 6.82
C LEU A 124 14.91 -1.41 8.22
N GLU A 125 14.83 -0.22 8.77
CA GLU A 125 14.12 0.04 10.01
C GLU A 125 12.99 1.01 9.72
N TYR A 126 11.81 0.68 10.19
CA TYR A 126 10.64 1.54 10.07
C TYR A 126 10.29 2.10 11.43
N ILE A 127 10.18 3.43 11.49
CA ILE A 127 9.78 4.15 12.70
C ILE A 127 8.54 4.95 12.41
N GLU A 128 7.70 5.01 13.44
CA GLU A 128 6.46 5.74 13.39
C GLU A 128 6.18 6.45 14.69
N ARG A 129 5.75 7.71 14.59
CA ARG A 129 5.40 8.52 15.75
C ARG A 129 4.17 9.37 15.48
N ILE A 130 3.28 9.40 16.45
CA ILE A 130 2.20 10.37 16.50
C ILE A 130 2.81 11.68 17.01
N LEU A 131 2.71 12.74 16.21
CA LEU A 131 3.06 14.08 16.64
C LEU A 131 1.83 14.70 17.32
N PRO A 132 1.90 15.00 18.63
CA PRO A 132 0.80 15.63 19.34
C PRO A 132 0.52 17.02 18.74
N GLN A 133 -0.75 17.33 18.48
CA GLN A 133 -1.21 18.70 18.27
C GLN A 133 -1.62 19.31 19.62
N ALA A 134 -1.62 20.64 19.71
CA ALA A 134 -2.08 21.36 20.90
C ALA A 134 -3.50 20.89 21.27
N PRO A 135 -3.82 20.71 22.56
CA PRO A 135 -5.12 20.21 22.98
C PRO A 135 -6.21 21.21 22.63
N GLU A 136 -7.06 20.88 21.65
CA GLU A 136 -8.31 21.60 21.37
C GLU A 136 -9.51 20.90 22.03
N PRO A 137 -10.57 21.68 22.36
CA PRO A 137 -11.39 21.42 23.54
C PRO A 137 -12.32 20.21 23.41
N LYS A 138 -12.76 19.75 24.59
CA LYS A 138 -13.63 18.59 24.85
C LYS A 138 -14.96 18.67 24.08
N SER A 139 -15.00 18.32 22.81
CA SER A 139 -16.14 17.67 22.14
C SER A 139 -15.86 17.44 20.65
N GLY A 140 -15.90 16.17 20.21
CA GLY A 140 -16.17 15.82 18.82
C GLY A 140 -15.04 15.10 18.08
N MET A 141 -13.94 15.77 17.77
CA MET A 141 -12.96 15.26 16.80
C MET A 141 -11.52 15.55 17.23
N GLN A 142 -10.74 14.48 17.46
CA GLN A 142 -9.29 14.54 17.66
C GLN A 142 -8.60 14.64 16.31
N ARG A 143 -7.57 15.48 16.22
CA ARG A 143 -6.73 15.63 15.03
C ARG A 143 -5.28 15.46 15.44
N GLY A 144 -4.47 14.97 14.52
CA GLY A 144 -3.05 14.86 14.73
C GLY A 144 -2.28 14.69 13.44
N THR A 145 -0.97 14.65 13.57
CA THR A 145 -0.08 14.35 12.45
C THR A 145 0.65 13.07 12.77
N LEU A 146 0.55 12.15 11.84
CA LEU A 146 1.36 10.97 11.83
C LEU A 146 2.67 11.27 11.10
N GLU A 147 3.81 10.93 11.70
CA GLU A 147 5.09 10.88 11.01
C GLU A 147 5.61 9.44 10.86
N GLN A 148 5.87 9.05 9.60
CA GLN A 148 6.37 7.74 9.20
C GLN A 148 7.76 7.91 8.61
N GLU A 149 8.74 7.16 9.12
CA GLU A 149 10.13 7.27 8.73
C GLU A 149 10.68 5.89 8.35
N VAL A 150 11.45 5.82 7.27
CA VAL A 150 12.20 4.62 6.89
C VAL A 150 13.68 4.95 6.97
N TYR A 151 14.43 4.06 7.60
CA TYR A 151 15.87 4.13 7.75
C TYR A 151 16.51 2.93 7.05
N VAL A 152 17.66 3.17 6.42
CA VAL A 152 18.58 2.12 5.97
C VAL A 152 19.70 2.02 7.00
N ILE A 153 20.01 0.79 7.40
CA ILE A 153 21.12 0.45 8.27
C ILE A 153 22.07 -0.44 7.46
N LYS A 154 23.27 0.08 7.19
CA LYS A 154 24.34 -0.63 6.46
C LYS A 154 25.68 -0.27 7.08
N ALA A 155 26.51 -1.27 7.39
CA ALA A 155 27.83 -1.08 8.01
C ALA A 155 27.79 -0.10 9.20
N GLU A 156 26.85 -0.31 10.12
CA GLU A 156 26.62 0.51 11.33
C GLU A 156 26.14 1.96 11.07
N ALA A 157 26.09 2.42 9.82
CA ALA A 157 25.51 3.70 9.47
C ALA A 157 23.98 3.60 9.36
N ARG A 158 23.28 4.39 10.18
CA ARG A 158 21.81 4.54 10.14
C ARG A 158 21.44 5.83 9.42
N LYS A 159 20.77 5.71 8.28
CA LYS A 159 20.38 6.85 7.43
C LYS A 159 18.89 6.88 7.17
N LYS A 160 18.25 8.02 7.47
CA LYS A 160 16.84 8.25 7.08
C LYS A 160 16.74 8.41 5.57
N VAL A 161 15.88 7.63 4.94
CA VAL A 161 15.68 7.62 3.48
C VAL A 161 14.27 8.02 3.07
N LEU A 162 13.29 7.89 3.98
CA LEU A 162 11.92 8.35 3.76
C LEU A 162 11.43 9.02 5.04
N SER A 163 10.70 10.12 4.88
CA SER A 163 9.93 10.74 5.95
C SER A 163 8.64 11.28 5.35
N ARG A 164 7.51 10.89 5.92
CA ARG A 164 6.20 11.32 5.47
C ARG A 164 5.36 11.74 6.65
N ARG A 165 4.65 12.86 6.48
CA ARG A 165 3.67 13.35 7.44
C ARG A 165 2.27 13.23 6.86
N SER A 166 1.36 12.61 7.61
CA SER A 166 -0.04 12.40 7.21
C SER A 166 -0.94 12.96 8.30
N ALA A 167 -1.83 13.89 7.94
CA ALA A 167 -2.85 14.35 8.87
C ALA A 167 -3.89 13.24 9.08
N TYR A 168 -4.34 13.06 10.32
CA TYR A 168 -5.44 12.17 10.65
C TYR A 168 -6.46 12.87 11.54
N ALA A 169 -7.71 12.40 11.50
CA ALA A 169 -8.78 12.85 12.36
C ALA A 169 -9.64 11.66 12.81
N TYR A 170 -10.06 11.63 14.07
CA TYR A 170 -10.95 10.60 14.60
C TYR A 170 -11.93 11.17 15.64
N ALA A 171 -13.13 10.59 15.75
CA ALA A 171 -14.12 11.03 16.74
C ALA A 171 -13.81 10.47 18.13
N THR A 172 -13.96 11.27 19.20
CA THR A 172 -13.64 10.86 20.58
C THR A 172 -14.48 9.69 21.10
N GLY A 173 -15.69 9.48 20.56
CA GLY A 173 -16.54 8.32 20.86
C GLY A 173 -16.11 7.02 20.17
N ALA A 174 -15.19 7.10 19.20
CA ALA A 174 -14.57 5.96 18.53
C ALA A 174 -13.22 5.60 19.17
N ALA A 175 -13.14 5.67 20.51
CA ALA A 175 -11.96 5.33 21.26
C ALA A 175 -11.56 3.86 20.97
N GLY A 176 -10.54 3.70 20.14
CA GLY A 176 -9.97 2.41 19.80
C GLY A 176 -8.84 2.60 18.81
N TYR A 177 -7.83 1.76 18.97
CA TYR A 177 -6.44 1.97 18.61
C TYR A 177 -6.20 2.30 17.13
N TRP A 178 -5.66 3.49 16.88
CA TRP A 178 -4.87 3.76 15.69
C TRP A 178 -3.57 2.94 15.82
N ARG A 179 -3.47 1.85 15.06
CA ARG A 179 -2.23 1.08 14.92
C ARG A 179 -1.74 1.25 13.51
N PRO A 180 -0.62 1.92 13.32
CA PRO A 180 -0.05 1.94 12.02
C PRO A 180 0.83 0.73 11.77
N GLY A 181 0.95 0.38 10.51
CA GLY A 181 1.88 -0.65 10.07
C GLY A 181 2.50 -0.22 8.76
N THR A 182 3.82 -0.26 8.66
CA THR A 182 4.40 -0.51 7.34
C THR A 182 4.12 -1.95 7.03
N ASP A 183 3.20 -2.17 6.10
CA ASP A 183 2.73 -3.52 5.88
C ASP A 183 3.60 -4.24 4.85
N ARG A 184 4.17 -3.53 3.85
CA ARG A 184 4.77 -4.18 2.66
C ARG A 184 5.87 -3.34 2.01
N VAL A 185 7.01 -3.97 1.73
CA VAL A 185 8.03 -3.43 0.81
C VAL A 185 8.13 -4.36 -0.40
N PHE A 186 8.05 -3.80 -1.60
CA PHE A 186 8.23 -4.57 -2.84
C PHE A 186 9.56 -4.24 -3.48
N VAL A 187 10.30 -5.28 -3.86
CA VAL A 187 11.60 -5.14 -4.51
C VAL A 187 11.42 -5.25 -6.03
N SER A 188 12.08 -4.36 -6.78
CA SER A 188 12.11 -4.45 -8.24
C SER A 188 12.91 -5.68 -8.71
N PRO A 189 12.71 -6.15 -9.94
CA PRO A 189 13.45 -7.31 -10.47
C PRO A 189 14.97 -7.15 -10.39
N SER A 190 15.50 -5.94 -10.58
CA SER A 190 16.95 -5.70 -10.44
C SER A 190 17.43 -5.58 -8.99
N GLY A 191 16.51 -5.48 -8.02
CA GLY A 191 16.82 -5.18 -6.63
C GLY A 191 17.23 -3.74 -6.36
N LYS A 192 17.17 -2.85 -7.37
CA LYS A 192 17.60 -1.46 -7.23
C LYS A 192 16.52 -0.54 -6.68
N THR A 193 15.26 -0.90 -6.85
CA THR A 193 14.12 -0.04 -6.52
C THR A 193 13.22 -0.72 -5.50
N LEU A 194 12.78 0.03 -4.49
CA LEU A 194 11.89 -0.40 -3.43
C LEU A 194 10.62 0.43 -3.47
N VAL A 195 9.46 -0.23 -3.50
CA VAL A 195 8.15 0.41 -3.30
C VAL A 195 7.74 0.18 -1.85
N VAL A 196 7.61 1.26 -1.08
CA VAL A 196 7.24 1.20 0.34
C VAL A 196 5.76 1.52 0.49
N MET A 197 4.99 0.54 0.94
CA MET A 197 3.55 0.68 1.19
C MET A 197 3.26 0.65 2.69
N GLY A 198 2.47 1.61 3.14
CA GLY A 198 2.02 1.74 4.53
C GLY A 198 0.54 1.43 4.63
N ALA A 199 0.16 0.76 5.72
CA ALA A 199 -1.23 0.67 6.12
C ALA A 199 -1.55 1.72 7.17
N GLU A 200 -2.64 2.43 6.92
CA GLU A 200 -3.26 3.33 7.85
C GLU A 200 -4.52 2.65 8.38
N ARG A 201 -4.63 2.49 9.71
CA ARG A 201 -5.85 2.03 10.39
C ARG A 201 -6.42 3.18 11.20
N VAL A 202 -7.55 3.73 10.79
CA VAL A 202 -8.26 4.80 11.50
C VAL A 202 -9.59 4.26 12.02
N GLY A 203 -9.74 4.16 13.35
CA GLY A 203 -11.00 3.83 14.03
C GLY A 203 -10.88 2.74 15.10
N ASN A 204 -12.00 2.32 15.68
CA ASN A 204 -12.03 1.47 16.87
C ASN A 204 -11.87 -0.04 16.58
N LEU A 205 -11.76 -0.85 17.66
CA LEU A 205 -11.55 -2.30 17.63
C LEU A 205 -12.57 -3.10 16.79
N SER A 206 -13.72 -2.50 16.45
CA SER A 206 -14.84 -3.15 15.75
C SER A 206 -15.18 -2.54 14.38
N GLY A 207 -14.55 -1.44 13.95
CA GLY A 207 -15.00 -0.72 12.75
C GLY A 207 -14.01 0.26 12.11
N GLY A 208 -12.70 0.14 12.39
CA GLY A 208 -11.71 1.03 11.79
C GLY A 208 -11.51 0.83 10.28
N HIS A 209 -11.40 1.93 9.54
CA HIS A 209 -11.00 1.93 8.14
C HIS A 209 -9.53 1.56 8.03
N ARG A 210 -9.23 0.48 7.31
CA ARG A 210 -7.87 0.12 6.91
C ARG A 210 -7.65 0.54 5.46
N SER A 211 -6.72 1.46 5.23
CA SER A 211 -6.29 1.84 3.89
C SER A 211 -4.83 1.44 3.69
N LEU A 212 -4.47 1.06 2.46
CA LEU A 212 -3.08 0.87 2.04
C LEU A 212 -2.70 2.07 1.18
N ARG A 213 -1.55 2.67 1.45
CA ARG A 213 -1.05 3.85 0.74
C ARG A 213 0.41 3.66 0.34
N LEU A 214 0.77 4.22 -0.81
CA LEU A 214 2.17 4.36 -1.21
C LEU A 214 2.83 5.41 -0.32
N LEU A 215 3.78 5.00 0.53
CA LEU A 215 4.55 5.92 1.38
C LEU A 215 5.64 6.60 0.57
N GLY A 216 6.34 5.83 -0.26
CA GLY A 216 7.43 6.32 -1.10
C GLY A 216 7.98 5.23 -2.02
N VAL A 217 8.77 5.67 -3.00
CA VAL A 217 9.59 4.79 -3.84
C VAL A 217 11.03 5.20 -3.64
N LEU A 218 11.89 4.22 -3.41
CA LEU A 218 13.30 4.42 -3.10
C LEU A 218 14.14 3.71 -4.15
N SER A 219 15.26 4.29 -4.56
CA SER A 219 16.18 3.66 -5.50
C SER A 219 17.63 3.89 -5.13
N TRP A 220 18.44 2.89 -5.42
CA TRP A 220 19.87 2.94 -5.19
C TRP A 220 20.56 3.80 -6.25
N LEU A 221 21.14 4.91 -5.80
CA LEU A 221 22.03 5.75 -6.57
C LEU A 221 23.45 5.57 -6.01
N GLY A 222 24.25 4.74 -6.68
CA GLY A 222 25.52 4.27 -6.13
C GLY A 222 25.29 3.44 -4.87
N GLU A 223 25.94 3.83 -3.77
CA GLU A 223 25.82 3.17 -2.46
C GLU A 223 24.75 3.78 -1.54
N THR A 224 23.95 4.73 -2.04
CA THR A 224 22.91 5.40 -1.25
C THR A 224 21.53 5.11 -1.80
N LEU A 225 20.62 4.71 -0.91
CA LEU A 225 19.19 4.63 -1.21
C LEU A 225 18.56 6.02 -1.08
N LYS A 226 17.89 6.49 -2.13
CA LYS A 226 17.26 7.82 -2.20
C LYS A 226 15.80 7.72 -2.65
N PRO A 227 14.92 8.65 -2.23
CA PRO A 227 13.61 8.81 -2.85
C PRO A 227 13.70 9.04 -4.36
N TYR A 228 12.78 8.42 -5.09
CA TYR A 228 12.48 8.72 -6.50
C TYR A 228 11.60 9.96 -6.64
#